data_AF-A0A5C5G4M9-F1
#
_entry.id   AF-A0A5C5G4M9-F1
#
_cell.length_a   1.000
_cell.length_b   1.000
_cell.length_c   1.000
_cell.angle_alpha   90.00
_cell.angle_beta   90.00
_cell.angle_gamma   90.00
#
_symmetry.space_group_name_H-M   'P 1'
#
loop_
_entity.id
_entity.type
_entity.pdbx_description
1 polymer ?
#
loop_
_entity_poly.entity_id
_entity_poly.type
_entity_poly.pdbx_seq_one_letter_code
_entity_poly.pdbx_strand_id
1 'polypeptide(L)'
;MGNQSSKDKKARLRAGSASSSHSTPAASSPDSAPHPGHLGGGTGAGDSSAQADAADYGGGAAPGGGGGGGGGGSGGAPASGAVDLAPSRSRSSTTTTTALSRTPTANPGGAGAGAGAGSLTPSGSASAAEPLPTGTILSNPMTPVGGSAATTPTTGQPPAPGGAGGAGGGGGAGGGAGGGVPPAGLLSTSPTAAPRGGAGASGATLLGGTFDVDDMISRLLDAGYSGKVTKSVCLKNAEITAICQAAREVFLSQPTLVELSPPVKIVGDVHGQYSDLIRLFEMCGFPPNANYLFLGDYVDRGKQSLETILLLLCYKVKYPENFFLLRGNHECANVTRVYGFYDECKRRCNIKVWKTFIDVFNCLPIAAVVASKIFCVHGGLSPSLSSMDDIRRISRPTDVPDYGLLNDLLWSDPSDTALDWEDNERGVSYCFGKTVIGTFLARYDFDLICRAHMVVEDGYEFWCDRALVTIFSAPNYCGEFDNFGAVMSVSLDLLCSFELLKPLDTAQLKRELAKTRRRLSSSASAAGST
;
A
#
# COMPACT_ATOMS: atom_id res chain seq x y z
N MET A 1 27.61 -60.32 -27.55
CA MET A 1 27.63 -59.21 -28.54
C MET A 1 27.53 -57.93 -27.72
N GLY A 2 28.46 -56.98 -27.69
CA GLY A 2 29.57 -56.68 -28.60
C GLY A 2 29.16 -55.60 -29.63
N ASN A 3 29.90 -54.51 -29.87
CA ASN A 3 31.19 -54.10 -29.28
C ASN A 3 31.55 -52.62 -29.61
N GLN A 4 31.99 -51.82 -28.61
CA GLN A 4 32.80 -50.57 -28.76
C GLN A 4 32.17 -49.43 -29.62
N SER A 5 32.75 -48.22 -29.80
CA SER A 5 34.06 -47.67 -29.41
C SER A 5 34.03 -46.17 -29.09
N SER A 6 35.11 -45.64 -28.49
CA SER A 6 35.34 -44.22 -28.18
C SER A 6 36.69 -43.73 -28.76
N LYS A 7 36.80 -42.43 -29.09
CA LYS A 7 38.01 -41.70 -29.51
C LYS A 7 37.87 -40.20 -29.20
N ASP A 8 38.89 -39.43 -28.80
CA ASP A 8 40.24 -39.81 -28.33
C ASP A 8 40.86 -38.72 -27.41
N LYS A 9 42.11 -38.97 -27.00
CA LYS A 9 43.02 -38.22 -26.10
C LYS A 9 43.24 -36.71 -26.47
N LYS A 10 43.88 -35.85 -25.65
CA LYS A 10 45.16 -36.03 -24.92
C LYS A 10 45.44 -34.92 -23.88
N ALA A 11 46.36 -35.17 -22.94
CA ALA A 11 46.70 -34.28 -21.82
C ALA A 11 48.15 -33.76 -21.84
N ARG A 12 48.49 -32.79 -20.97
CA ARG A 12 49.87 -32.54 -20.50
C ARG A 12 49.93 -31.89 -19.10
N LEU A 13 50.97 -32.24 -18.35
CA LEU A 13 51.27 -31.79 -16.97
C LEU A 13 52.61 -31.02 -16.92
N ARG A 14 52.71 -30.04 -16.01
CA ARG A 14 53.94 -29.57 -15.31
C ARG A 14 53.59 -28.42 -14.34
N ALA A 15 54.40 -28.06 -13.34
CA ALA A 15 54.85 -28.81 -12.15
C ALA A 15 55.82 -27.92 -11.33
N GLY A 16 55.58 -27.75 -10.03
CA GLY A 16 56.47 -27.09 -9.05
C GLY A 16 56.54 -25.55 -9.11
N SER A 17 57.15 -24.85 -8.12
CA SER A 17 57.49 -25.23 -6.72
C SER A 17 58.24 -24.08 -6.01
N ALA A 18 57.90 -23.78 -4.73
CA ALA A 18 58.70 -22.98 -3.77
C ALA A 18 58.97 -21.49 -4.15
N SER A 19 59.37 -20.55 -3.27
CA SER A 19 59.39 -20.43 -1.79
C SER A 19 59.61 -18.96 -1.37
N SER A 20 59.29 -18.60 -0.12
CA SER A 20 59.83 -17.49 0.74
C SER A 20 60.69 -16.35 0.11
N SER A 21 60.54 -15.08 0.49
CA SER A 21 60.89 -14.56 1.83
C SER A 21 60.48 -13.07 2.08
N HIS A 22 60.94 -12.46 3.18
CA HIS A 22 60.63 -11.08 3.62
C HIS A 22 61.27 -9.95 2.79
N SER A 23 60.66 -8.76 2.80
CA SER A 23 61.28 -7.56 3.42
C SER A 23 60.31 -6.35 3.51
N THR A 24 60.52 -5.49 4.52
CA THR A 24 60.03 -4.11 4.64
C THR A 24 61.25 -3.17 4.46
N PRO A 25 61.11 -1.87 4.10
CA PRO A 25 60.86 -0.82 5.12
C PRO A 25 60.19 0.51 4.61
N ALA A 26 60.03 1.48 5.52
CA ALA A 26 59.96 2.96 5.40
C ALA A 26 59.11 3.66 4.30
N ALA A 27 58.27 4.69 4.52
CA ALA A 27 58.14 5.78 5.52
C ALA A 27 58.99 7.06 5.29
N SER A 28 58.32 8.15 4.87
CA SER A 28 58.79 9.55 5.03
C SER A 28 57.68 10.59 4.72
N SER A 29 57.56 11.61 5.57
CA SER A 29 56.96 12.95 5.29
C SER A 29 58.09 14.01 5.41
N PRO A 30 57.97 15.22 4.83
CA PRO A 30 57.31 16.39 5.47
C PRO A 30 56.28 17.08 4.52
N ASP A 31 55.42 18.04 4.91
CA ASP A 31 55.62 19.40 5.48
C ASP A 31 56.42 20.34 4.51
N SER A 32 56.13 21.64 4.29
CA SER A 32 55.39 22.65 5.08
C SER A 32 54.91 23.88 4.25
N ALA A 33 54.22 24.86 4.88
CA ALA A 33 53.77 26.15 4.29
C ALA A 33 54.76 27.33 4.51
N PRO A 34 54.59 28.54 3.90
CA PRO A 34 53.92 29.68 4.60
C PRO A 34 53.26 30.82 3.75
N HIS A 35 52.66 31.83 4.43
CA HIS A 35 52.18 33.17 3.97
C HIS A 35 53.24 34.29 4.29
N PRO A 36 53.06 35.65 4.17
CA PRO A 36 51.92 36.56 3.80
C PRO A 36 52.30 37.54 2.61
N GLY A 37 51.74 38.73 2.31
CA GLY A 37 50.47 39.44 2.63
C GLY A 37 50.56 40.98 2.87
N HIS A 38 50.04 41.84 1.95
CA HIS A 38 49.83 43.32 2.12
C HIS A 38 48.74 43.84 1.12
N LEU A 39 47.66 44.53 1.55
CA LEU A 39 47.41 46.01 1.57
C LEU A 39 47.60 46.76 0.23
N GLY A 40 46.71 47.64 -0.27
CA GLY A 40 45.38 48.19 0.15
C GLY A 40 45.10 49.53 -0.60
N GLY A 41 43.92 50.17 -0.68
CA GLY A 41 42.52 49.87 -0.29
C GLY A 41 41.67 51.17 -0.10
N GLY A 42 40.49 51.33 -0.74
CA GLY A 42 39.63 52.54 -0.59
C GLY A 42 38.28 52.57 -1.36
N THR A 43 37.17 52.84 -0.63
CA THR A 43 36.02 53.78 -0.85
C THR A 43 35.58 54.20 -2.28
N GLY A 44 34.29 54.35 -2.65
CA GLY A 44 32.95 54.19 -2.02
C GLY A 44 31.84 54.42 -3.10
N ALA A 45 30.62 53.82 -3.07
CA ALA A 45 29.41 54.12 -2.28
C ALA A 45 28.35 55.02 -3.00
N GLY A 46 27.11 54.51 -3.20
CA GLY A 46 25.88 55.22 -3.67
C GLY A 46 25.60 55.23 -5.20
N ASP A 47 24.35 55.33 -5.70
CA ASP A 47 23.04 55.11 -5.03
C ASP A 47 21.84 54.87 -6.00
N SER A 48 20.80 54.19 -5.47
CA SER A 48 19.33 54.31 -5.67
C SER A 48 18.59 54.44 -7.04
N SER A 49 17.73 53.43 -7.31
CA SER A 49 16.24 53.51 -7.42
C SER A 49 15.44 53.83 -8.72
N ALA A 50 14.25 53.18 -8.79
CA ALA A 50 12.98 53.55 -9.45
C ALA A 50 12.93 53.59 -11.02
N GLN A 51 11.78 53.58 -11.73
CA GLN A 51 10.34 53.51 -11.40
C GLN A 51 9.49 53.10 -12.63
N ALA A 52 8.28 52.51 -12.46
CA ALA A 52 7.08 52.60 -13.33
C ALA A 52 7.20 52.28 -14.86
N ASP A 53 6.17 52.20 -15.73
CA ASP A 53 4.71 51.92 -15.66
C ASP A 53 4.36 51.23 -17.03
N ALA A 54 3.52 50.19 -17.10
CA ALA A 54 2.07 50.18 -17.38
C ALA A 54 1.60 50.63 -18.80
N ALA A 55 0.60 49.88 -19.32
CA ALA A 55 -0.30 50.16 -20.46
C ALA A 55 0.25 50.18 -21.91
N ASP A 56 -0.57 50.12 -22.98
CA ASP A 56 -1.79 49.31 -23.29
C ASP A 56 -2.18 49.51 -24.79
N TYR A 57 -2.88 48.55 -25.42
CA TYR A 57 -3.30 48.52 -26.84
C TYR A 57 -2.16 48.66 -27.88
N GLY A 58 -2.26 48.31 -29.16
CA GLY A 58 -3.30 47.73 -30.04
C GLY A 58 -2.83 48.02 -31.49
N GLY A 59 -3.09 47.27 -32.56
CA GLY A 59 -4.05 46.23 -32.87
C GLY A 59 -4.28 46.28 -34.40
N GLY A 60 -4.37 45.13 -35.08
CA GLY A 60 -4.43 45.04 -36.55
C GLY A 60 -3.03 45.11 -37.23
N ALA A 61 -2.87 44.68 -38.49
CA ALA A 61 -3.78 44.00 -39.39
C ALA A 61 -3.02 43.05 -40.36
N ALA A 62 -3.74 42.22 -41.11
CA ALA A 62 -3.20 41.25 -42.08
C ALA A 62 -3.24 41.85 -43.53
N PRO A 63 -3.10 41.07 -44.63
CA PRO A 63 -2.20 39.95 -44.97
C PRO A 63 -1.47 40.14 -46.32
N GLY A 64 -0.55 39.23 -46.69
CA GLY A 64 -0.04 39.05 -48.07
C GLY A 64 1.42 38.57 -48.14
N GLY A 65 1.91 37.90 -49.20
CA GLY A 65 1.23 37.38 -50.40
C GLY A 65 2.23 37.04 -51.53
N GLY A 66 2.19 35.83 -52.10
CA GLY A 66 3.21 35.29 -53.04
C GLY A 66 4.47 34.77 -52.31
N GLY A 67 5.31 33.86 -52.84
CA GLY A 67 5.42 33.27 -54.19
C GLY A 67 6.82 33.57 -54.80
N GLY A 68 7.58 32.66 -55.42
CA GLY A 68 7.43 31.21 -55.64
C GLY A 68 8.63 30.65 -56.46
N GLY A 69 8.82 29.32 -56.50
CA GLY A 69 9.95 28.65 -57.19
C GLY A 69 11.29 28.69 -56.43
N GLY A 70 12.33 27.91 -56.78
CA GLY A 70 12.40 26.80 -57.74
C GLY A 70 13.84 26.33 -58.01
N GLY A 71 14.10 25.00 -57.93
CA GLY A 71 15.40 24.36 -58.22
C GLY A 71 16.32 24.11 -57.00
N GLY A 72 17.28 23.18 -57.03
CA GLY A 72 17.51 22.14 -58.05
C GLY A 72 18.93 21.52 -58.05
N GLY A 73 19.13 20.37 -57.39
CA GLY A 73 20.41 19.63 -57.34
C GLY A 73 21.48 20.27 -56.44
N SER A 74 22.57 19.61 -56.03
CA SER A 74 23.01 18.20 -56.09
C SER A 74 23.83 17.91 -54.81
N GLY A 75 24.19 16.71 -54.35
CA GLY A 75 24.21 15.37 -54.97
C GLY A 75 25.61 14.76 -54.78
N GLY A 76 26.02 14.48 -53.54
CA GLY A 76 27.41 14.17 -53.16
C GLY A 76 27.69 12.70 -52.77
N ALA A 77 28.94 12.29 -52.99
CA ALA A 77 29.56 11.01 -52.60
C ALA A 77 31.12 11.19 -52.70
N PRO A 78 31.99 10.25 -52.27
CA PRO A 78 31.75 8.92 -51.67
C PRO A 78 32.63 8.62 -50.41
N ALA A 79 32.79 7.32 -50.10
CA ALA A 79 33.96 6.68 -49.45
C ALA A 79 34.06 6.58 -47.90
N SER A 80 33.72 5.37 -47.42
CA SER A 80 34.50 4.50 -46.50
C SER A 80 35.32 5.07 -45.32
N GLY A 81 35.03 4.55 -44.11
CA GLY A 81 35.95 4.50 -42.97
C GLY A 81 35.37 3.66 -41.83
N ALA A 82 36.12 2.68 -41.31
CA ALA A 82 35.68 1.82 -40.21
C ALA A 82 36.78 1.66 -39.16
N VAL A 83 36.42 1.71 -37.88
CA VAL A 83 37.26 1.29 -36.75
C VAL A 83 36.37 0.79 -35.61
N ASP A 84 36.64 -0.44 -35.16
CA ASP A 84 36.28 -0.93 -33.82
C ASP A 84 37.18 -0.28 -32.77
N LEU A 85 36.69 -0.14 -31.52
CA LEU A 85 37.53 -0.18 -30.31
C LEU A 85 36.68 -0.24 -29.03
N ALA A 86 36.83 -1.34 -28.27
CA ALA A 86 36.47 -1.38 -26.84
C ALA A 86 37.62 -0.81 -25.99
N PRO A 87 37.41 -0.55 -24.68
CA PRO A 87 38.21 -1.36 -23.74
C PRO A 87 37.59 -1.69 -22.36
N SER A 88 37.95 -2.90 -21.91
CA SER A 88 38.36 -3.27 -20.51
C SER A 88 37.36 -3.27 -19.34
N ARG A 89 37.81 -3.86 -18.22
CA ARG A 89 37.07 -4.17 -16.98
C ARG A 89 37.98 -4.03 -15.75
N SER A 90 37.40 -3.71 -14.60
CA SER A 90 37.82 -4.19 -13.27
C SER A 90 36.56 -4.54 -12.46
N ARG A 91 36.42 -5.58 -11.63
CA ARG A 91 37.27 -6.48 -10.80
C ARG A 91 37.42 -6.11 -9.32
N SER A 92 36.47 -6.63 -8.55
CA SER A 92 36.52 -7.09 -7.17
C SER A 92 35.46 -8.21 -7.04
N SER A 93 35.49 -9.22 -6.18
CA SER A 93 36.52 -10.00 -5.47
C SER A 93 35.70 -10.91 -4.54
N THR A 94 35.68 -12.21 -4.75
CA THR A 94 34.76 -13.14 -4.05
C THR A 94 35.38 -13.66 -2.75
N THR A 95 34.58 -13.76 -1.68
CA THR A 95 34.94 -14.51 -0.46
C THR A 95 34.20 -15.85 -0.44
N THR A 96 34.93 -16.93 -0.17
CA THR A 96 34.40 -18.30 -0.20
C THR A 96 33.93 -18.75 1.19
N THR A 97 32.73 -19.32 1.29
CA THR A 97 32.32 -20.18 2.41
C THR A 97 32.04 -21.60 1.93
N THR A 98 32.35 -22.58 2.79
CA THR A 98 32.41 -24.00 2.43
C THR A 98 31.07 -24.71 2.60
N ALA A 99 30.63 -25.44 1.57
CA ALA A 99 29.49 -26.35 1.68
C ALA A 99 29.86 -27.59 2.53
N LEU A 100 28.96 -27.98 3.45
CA LEU A 100 28.99 -29.29 4.11
C LEU A 100 27.70 -30.05 3.78
N SER A 101 27.81 -31.02 2.87
CA SER A 101 26.74 -31.95 2.55
C SER A 101 26.70 -33.10 3.55
N ARG A 102 25.50 -33.48 4.00
CA ARG A 102 25.24 -34.78 4.63
C ARG A 102 23.98 -35.41 4.04
N THR A 103 24.13 -36.64 3.59
CA THR A 103 23.05 -37.52 3.10
C THR A 103 22.33 -38.24 4.25
N PRO A 104 21.11 -38.76 4.03
CA PRO A 104 20.23 -39.20 5.12
C PRO A 104 20.58 -40.56 5.71
N THR A 105 20.16 -40.78 6.95
CA THR A 105 20.10 -42.09 7.62
C THR A 105 18.65 -42.47 7.93
N ALA A 106 18.35 -43.77 8.01
CA ALA A 106 17.00 -44.30 7.86
C ALA A 106 16.26 -44.64 9.18
N ASN A 107 14.93 -44.78 9.07
CA ASN A 107 14.08 -45.47 10.05
C ASN A 107 14.57 -46.90 10.32
N PRO A 108 14.28 -47.42 11.52
CA PRO A 108 13.38 -48.57 11.63
C PRO A 108 12.10 -48.21 12.40
N GLY A 109 10.98 -48.84 12.03
CA GLY A 109 9.66 -48.56 12.62
C GLY A 109 9.25 -49.51 13.76
N GLY A 110 8.13 -49.18 14.41
CA GLY A 110 7.42 -50.01 15.38
C GLY A 110 5.96 -49.55 15.49
N ALA A 111 5.03 -50.48 15.71
CA ALA A 111 3.59 -50.20 15.69
C ALA A 111 2.99 -50.04 17.10
N GLY A 112 1.89 -49.31 17.21
CA GLY A 112 1.08 -49.22 18.43
C GLY A 112 -0.19 -48.40 18.20
N ALA A 113 -1.35 -48.99 18.47
CA ALA A 113 -2.64 -48.31 18.42
C ALA A 113 -3.17 -48.10 19.86
N GLY A 114 -3.93 -47.04 20.08
CA GLY A 114 -4.58 -46.79 21.37
C GLY A 114 -5.46 -45.54 21.33
N ALA A 115 -6.75 -45.70 21.64
CA ALA A 115 -7.66 -44.59 21.88
C ALA A 115 -7.72 -44.30 23.39
N GLY A 116 -7.94 -43.05 23.78
CA GLY A 116 -8.11 -42.67 25.17
C GLY A 116 -8.49 -41.20 25.34
N ALA A 117 -9.75 -40.93 25.67
CA ALA A 117 -10.16 -39.62 26.18
C ALA A 117 -9.77 -39.53 27.66
N GLY A 118 -9.19 -38.41 28.07
CA GLY A 118 -8.71 -38.22 29.45
C GLY A 118 -8.54 -36.74 29.78
N SER A 119 -9.58 -36.14 30.35
CA SER A 119 -9.45 -34.88 31.08
C SER A 119 -8.75 -35.14 32.42
N LEU A 120 -7.84 -34.24 32.84
CA LEU A 120 -7.84 -33.62 34.17
C LEU A 120 -6.64 -32.66 34.32
N THR A 121 -6.90 -31.49 34.92
CA THR A 121 -5.89 -30.60 35.52
C THR A 121 -5.62 -31.07 36.97
N PRO A 122 -4.46 -30.72 37.59
CA PRO A 122 -4.44 -29.46 38.37
C PRO A 122 -3.09 -28.69 38.42
N SER A 123 -3.22 -27.43 38.84
CA SER A 123 -2.23 -26.40 39.25
C SER A 123 -0.90 -26.82 39.92
N GLY A 124 0.18 -26.03 39.72
CA GLY A 124 1.45 -26.19 40.48
C GLY A 124 2.62 -25.20 40.26
N SER A 125 2.40 -23.89 40.38
CA SER A 125 3.37 -22.81 40.75
C SER A 125 4.90 -22.87 40.44
N ALA A 126 5.39 -21.78 39.82
CA ALA A 126 6.59 -20.98 40.17
C ALA A 126 8.01 -21.22 39.56
N SER A 127 8.46 -20.19 38.83
CA SER A 127 9.76 -19.47 38.94
C SER A 127 11.00 -19.80 38.07
N ALA A 128 11.62 -18.70 37.58
CA ALA A 128 13.05 -18.45 37.31
C ALA A 128 13.74 -18.84 35.97
N ALA A 129 13.83 -17.83 35.08
CA ALA A 129 15.07 -17.22 34.54
C ALA A 129 15.73 -17.69 33.21
N GLU A 130 16.42 -16.71 32.58
CA GLU A 130 17.39 -16.74 31.45
C GLU A 130 16.91 -17.10 30.02
N PRO A 131 16.84 -16.12 29.08
CA PRO A 131 16.72 -16.35 27.64
C PRO A 131 18.07 -16.36 26.90
N LEU A 132 18.13 -17.00 25.73
CA LEU A 132 19.25 -16.90 24.77
C LEU A 132 18.85 -16.04 23.56
N PRO A 133 19.82 -15.43 22.82
CA PRO A 133 19.58 -14.16 22.15
C PRO A 133 18.86 -14.24 20.80
N THR A 134 18.02 -13.23 20.55
CA THR A 134 17.34 -12.94 19.29
C THR A 134 18.34 -12.55 18.18
N GLY A 135 18.08 -12.97 16.95
CA GLY A 135 18.82 -12.50 15.77
C GLY A 135 18.34 -11.12 15.32
N THR A 136 19.26 -10.16 15.20
CA THR A 136 18.97 -8.79 14.74
C THR A 136 18.59 -8.76 13.25
N ILE A 137 17.42 -8.22 12.92
CA ILE A 137 17.11 -7.79 11.55
C ILE A 137 17.73 -6.40 11.33
N LEU A 138 18.49 -6.24 10.24
CA LEU A 138 19.20 -5.01 9.92
C LEU A 138 18.30 -4.03 9.16
N SER A 139 17.72 -3.06 9.88
CA SER A 139 17.27 -1.81 9.27
C SER A 139 18.50 -0.97 8.87
N ASN A 140 18.52 -0.45 7.63
CA ASN A 140 19.65 0.31 7.11
C ASN A 140 19.43 1.81 7.32
N PRO A 141 20.28 2.53 8.08
CA PRO A 141 19.95 3.86 8.60
C PRO A 141 20.00 4.95 7.53
N MET A 142 19.00 5.85 7.56
CA MET A 142 18.94 7.05 6.73
C MET A 142 19.47 8.26 7.52
N THR A 143 20.51 8.92 7.03
CA THR A 143 21.21 10.00 7.76
C THR A 143 20.42 11.31 7.76
N PRO A 144 20.15 11.93 8.92
CA PRO A 144 19.52 13.24 8.98
C PRO A 144 20.52 14.36 8.64
N VAL A 145 20.04 15.39 7.91
CA VAL A 145 20.78 16.62 7.63
C VAL A 145 20.20 17.73 8.50
N GLY A 146 20.97 18.24 9.47
CA GLY A 146 20.60 19.45 10.22
C GLY A 146 20.76 20.71 9.37
N GLY A 147 20.12 21.85 9.69
CA GLY A 147 19.34 22.20 10.89
C GLY A 147 19.75 23.60 11.38
N SER A 148 18.89 24.33 12.11
CA SER A 148 19.29 25.57 12.82
C SER A 148 18.21 26.21 13.71
N ALA A 149 18.70 27.03 14.66
CA ALA A 149 18.04 28.16 15.32
C ALA A 149 16.78 27.89 16.17
N ALA A 150 16.97 27.90 17.50
CA ALA A 150 15.90 28.05 18.47
C ALA A 150 15.62 29.53 18.79
N THR A 151 14.38 29.84 19.17
CA THR A 151 14.02 31.03 19.96
C THR A 151 13.01 30.65 21.04
N THR A 152 13.24 31.10 22.27
CA THR A 152 12.24 31.07 23.35
C THR A 152 11.32 32.28 23.28
N PRO A 153 10.13 32.19 23.89
CA PRO A 153 9.91 33.07 25.06
C PRO A 153 9.22 32.36 26.24
N THR A 154 8.99 33.12 27.31
CA THR A 154 8.70 32.64 28.67
C THR A 154 7.25 32.85 29.13
N THR A 155 6.73 31.87 29.88
CA THR A 155 5.80 31.98 31.03
C THR A 155 4.71 33.08 31.05
N GLY A 156 3.44 32.66 31.10
CA GLY A 156 2.33 33.52 31.57
C GLY A 156 0.95 32.86 31.54
N GLN A 157 0.38 32.51 32.70
CA GLN A 157 -1.02 32.09 32.86
C GLN A 157 -1.88 33.20 33.52
N PRO A 158 -3.23 33.12 33.50
CA PRO A 158 -4.09 34.30 33.39
C PRO A 158 -4.77 34.78 34.69
N PRO A 159 -5.36 35.99 34.68
CA PRO A 159 -6.36 36.41 35.66
C PRO A 159 -7.80 35.97 35.29
N ALA A 160 -8.65 35.85 36.31
CA ALA A 160 -10.09 35.52 36.21
C ALA A 160 -11.00 36.77 36.34
N PRO A 161 -12.33 36.69 36.09
CA PRO A 161 -13.18 37.87 35.88
C PRO A 161 -13.98 38.38 37.11
N GLY A 162 -14.38 39.65 37.07
CA GLY A 162 -15.61 40.19 37.68
C GLY A 162 -16.64 40.53 36.59
N GLY A 163 -17.93 40.81 36.83
CA GLY A 163 -18.62 41.28 38.04
C GLY A 163 -19.02 42.76 37.87
N ALA A 164 -20.25 43.22 38.07
CA ALA A 164 -21.50 42.56 38.49
C ALA A 164 -22.76 43.43 38.19
N GLY A 165 -23.98 42.88 38.40
CA GLY A 165 -25.26 43.62 38.46
C GLY A 165 -26.14 43.57 37.19
N GLY A 166 -27.48 43.62 37.27
CA GLY A 166 -28.33 43.52 38.47
C GLY A 166 -29.86 43.71 38.26
N ALA A 167 -30.64 42.82 38.91
CA ALA A 167 -31.99 43.00 39.49
C ALA A 167 -33.28 43.26 38.64
N GLY A 168 -34.35 42.52 39.00
CA GLY A 168 -35.77 42.80 38.70
C GLY A 168 -36.45 41.90 37.64
N GLY A 169 -37.67 41.35 37.82
CA GLY A 169 -38.49 41.27 39.04
C GLY A 169 -39.99 40.96 38.83
N GLY A 170 -40.40 39.68 38.86
CA GLY A 170 -41.81 39.21 38.93
C GLY A 170 -42.62 39.18 37.60
N GLY A 171 -43.68 38.39 37.47
CA GLY A 171 -44.17 37.32 38.34
C GLY A 171 -45.55 36.72 37.96
N GLY A 172 -45.70 35.38 38.03
CA GLY A 172 -46.97 34.63 37.94
C GLY A 172 -47.53 34.36 36.52
N ALA A 173 -48.47 33.42 36.29
CA ALA A 173 -48.91 32.26 37.10
C ALA A 173 -49.85 31.33 36.29
N GLY A 174 -49.93 30.03 36.64
CA GLY A 174 -51.17 29.24 36.49
C GLY A 174 -51.21 28.01 35.56
N GLY A 175 -51.41 26.81 36.16
CA GLY A 175 -51.98 25.61 35.51
C GLY A 175 -51.02 24.73 34.69
N GLY A 176 -51.23 23.40 34.59
CA GLY A 176 -52.19 22.55 35.31
C GLY A 176 -52.47 21.22 34.58
N ALA A 177 -52.44 20.10 35.32
CA ALA A 177 -52.58 18.71 34.84
C ALA A 177 -51.45 18.22 33.89
N GLY A 178 -51.17 16.91 33.77
CA GLY A 178 -51.65 15.78 34.59
C GLY A 178 -51.87 14.50 33.78
N GLY A 179 -51.08 13.45 34.06
CA GLY A 179 -51.23 12.13 33.43
C GLY A 179 -49.88 11.40 33.30
N GLY A 180 -49.73 10.26 33.99
CA GLY A 180 -48.58 9.37 33.84
C GLY A 180 -48.90 8.20 32.90
N VAL A 181 -47.87 7.63 32.28
CA VAL A 181 -47.97 6.42 31.43
C VAL A 181 -46.90 5.38 31.83
N PRO A 182 -47.20 4.07 31.76
CA PRO A 182 -46.32 3.00 32.25
C PRO A 182 -45.31 2.49 31.20
N PRO A 183 -44.29 1.70 31.60
CA PRO A 183 -43.26 1.19 30.68
C PRO A 183 -43.62 -0.16 30.02
N ALA A 184 -43.50 -0.21 28.69
CA ALA A 184 -43.36 -1.40 27.83
C ALA A 184 -42.86 -0.92 26.45
N GLY A 185 -42.19 -1.71 25.60
CA GLY A 185 -41.72 -3.10 25.69
C GLY A 185 -41.01 -3.48 24.38
N LEU A 186 -40.35 -4.64 24.29
CA LEU A 186 -39.74 -5.09 23.02
C LEU A 186 -40.82 -5.42 21.98
N LEU A 187 -40.69 -4.90 20.76
CA LEU A 187 -41.28 -5.50 19.57
C LEU A 187 -40.31 -5.45 18.39
N SER A 188 -40.01 -6.64 17.85
CA SER A 188 -39.36 -6.81 16.55
C SER A 188 -40.42 -6.80 15.45
N THR A 189 -40.16 -6.12 14.33
CA THR A 189 -40.97 -6.21 13.11
C THR A 189 -40.10 -6.18 11.86
N SER A 190 -39.88 -7.35 11.26
CA SER A 190 -39.38 -7.48 9.89
C SER A 190 -40.50 -7.23 8.87
N PRO A 191 -40.23 -6.58 7.72
CA PRO A 191 -41.12 -6.63 6.56
C PRO A 191 -40.53 -7.51 5.43
N THR A 192 -41.02 -8.74 5.30
CA THR A 192 -40.73 -9.60 4.14
C THR A 192 -41.58 -9.19 2.94
N ALA A 193 -40.96 -8.62 1.90
CA ALA A 193 -41.63 -8.37 0.61
C ALA A 193 -40.63 -8.43 -0.55
N ALA A 194 -40.85 -9.36 -1.49
CA ALA A 194 -40.09 -9.46 -2.73
C ALA A 194 -40.95 -9.06 -3.93
N PRO A 195 -40.49 -8.17 -4.83
CA PRO A 195 -41.01 -8.04 -6.17
C PRO A 195 -40.28 -8.96 -7.16
N ARG A 196 -40.93 -9.29 -8.28
CA ARG A 196 -40.38 -10.16 -9.33
C ARG A 196 -39.47 -9.37 -10.29
N GLY A 197 -38.57 -10.09 -10.96
CA GLY A 197 -37.54 -9.49 -11.81
C GLY A 197 -38.06 -8.69 -13.01
N GLY A 198 -37.30 -7.65 -13.36
CA GLY A 198 -37.31 -6.99 -14.66
C GLY A 198 -35.89 -7.00 -15.23
N ALA A 199 -35.75 -7.16 -16.55
CA ALA A 199 -34.45 -7.24 -17.20
C ALA A 199 -34.05 -5.91 -17.84
N GLY A 200 -32.75 -5.57 -17.74
CA GLY A 200 -32.08 -4.59 -18.60
C GLY A 200 -31.94 -3.17 -18.04
N ALA A 201 -30.71 -2.84 -17.59
CA ALA A 201 -30.11 -1.50 -17.65
C ALA A 201 -28.61 -1.52 -17.25
N SER A 202 -27.73 -2.22 -18.00
CA SER A 202 -26.28 -1.96 -17.88
C SER A 202 -26.00 -0.57 -18.43
N GLY A 203 -25.79 0.42 -17.55
CA GLY A 203 -25.71 1.82 -17.92
C GLY A 203 -25.63 2.76 -16.72
N ALA A 204 -24.57 2.64 -15.92
CA ALA A 204 -24.29 3.51 -14.78
C ALA A 204 -24.02 4.96 -15.25
N THR A 205 -25.10 5.73 -15.44
CA THR A 205 -25.08 7.06 -16.06
C THR A 205 -24.81 8.13 -15.00
N LEU A 206 -23.58 8.16 -14.49
CA LEU A 206 -23.03 9.27 -13.71
C LEU A 206 -22.31 10.28 -14.62
N LEU A 207 -22.04 11.48 -14.10
CA LEU A 207 -21.89 12.71 -14.91
C LEU A 207 -20.49 12.91 -15.51
N GLY A 208 -20.08 12.03 -16.43
CA GLY A 208 -18.71 12.09 -17.01
C GLY A 208 -18.53 11.56 -18.44
N GLY A 209 -19.62 11.30 -19.16
CA GLY A 209 -19.58 10.59 -20.45
C GLY A 209 -19.76 9.08 -20.29
N THR A 210 -20.43 8.47 -21.26
CA THR A 210 -20.83 7.05 -21.19
C THR A 210 -19.62 6.12 -21.38
N PHE A 211 -19.12 5.56 -20.27
CA PHE A 211 -18.17 4.44 -20.29
C PHE A 211 -18.88 3.15 -19.88
N ASP A 212 -18.48 2.04 -20.49
CA ASP A 212 -19.01 0.71 -20.19
C ASP A 212 -18.11 0.04 -19.14
N VAL A 213 -18.57 -0.01 -17.89
CA VAL A 213 -17.83 -0.63 -16.78
C VAL A 213 -17.72 -2.15 -16.95
N ASP A 214 -18.64 -2.81 -17.66
CA ASP A 214 -18.63 -4.25 -17.90
C ASP A 214 -17.55 -4.62 -18.93
N ASP A 215 -17.45 -3.86 -20.03
CA ASP A 215 -16.34 -3.96 -20.99
C ASP A 215 -14.99 -3.60 -20.36
N MET A 216 -14.92 -2.56 -19.51
CA MET A 216 -13.68 -2.19 -18.81
C MET A 216 -13.21 -3.30 -17.86
N ILE A 217 -14.10 -3.91 -17.07
CA ILE A 217 -13.78 -5.07 -16.24
C ILE A 217 -13.32 -6.24 -17.11
N SER A 218 -14.04 -6.54 -18.20
CA SER A 218 -13.69 -7.61 -19.14
C SER A 218 -12.26 -7.43 -19.69
N ARG A 219 -11.93 -6.25 -20.23
CA ARG A 219 -10.60 -5.91 -20.75
C ARG A 219 -9.49 -5.95 -19.69
N LEU A 220 -9.79 -5.62 -18.44
CA LEU A 220 -8.85 -5.74 -17.32
C LEU A 220 -8.57 -7.20 -16.98
N LEU A 221 -9.62 -8.00 -16.75
CA LEU A 221 -9.50 -9.43 -16.48
C LEU A 221 -8.75 -10.16 -17.61
N ASP A 222 -9.05 -9.86 -18.87
CA ASP A 222 -8.41 -10.47 -20.03
C ASP A 222 -6.90 -10.13 -20.11
N ALA A 223 -6.52 -8.91 -19.69
CA ALA A 223 -5.12 -8.50 -19.54
C ALA A 223 -4.43 -9.27 -18.39
N GLY A 224 -5.11 -9.47 -17.25
CA GLY A 224 -4.62 -10.30 -16.14
C GLY A 224 -4.38 -11.75 -16.57
N TYR A 225 -5.40 -12.40 -17.16
CA TYR A 225 -5.32 -13.74 -17.73
C TYR A 225 -4.35 -13.88 -18.91
N SER A 226 -3.77 -12.79 -19.43
CA SER A 226 -2.69 -12.86 -20.42
C SER A 226 -1.32 -13.21 -19.81
N GLY A 227 -1.12 -12.91 -18.52
CA GLY A 227 0.16 -13.04 -17.83
C GLY A 227 1.28 -12.15 -18.41
N LYS A 228 0.93 -11.07 -19.14
CA LYS A 228 1.87 -10.17 -19.82
C LYS A 228 1.71 -8.72 -19.34
N VAL A 229 2.81 -8.13 -18.87
CA VAL A 229 2.87 -6.68 -18.62
C VAL A 229 3.05 -5.94 -19.95
N THR A 230 2.04 -5.19 -20.39
CA THR A 230 2.08 -4.44 -21.65
C THR A 230 2.50 -2.98 -21.45
N LYS A 231 3.17 -2.38 -22.46
CA LYS A 231 3.61 -0.98 -22.39
C LYS A 231 2.44 -0.02 -22.18
N SER A 232 1.37 -0.19 -22.95
CA SER A 232 0.07 0.45 -22.72
C SER A 232 -0.75 -0.34 -21.70
N VAL A 233 -1.66 0.35 -21.01
CA VAL A 233 -2.79 -0.27 -20.28
C VAL A 233 -3.83 -0.74 -21.32
N CYS A 234 -4.71 -1.67 -20.98
CA CYS A 234 -5.87 -2.07 -21.82
C CYS A 234 -7.01 -1.03 -21.85
N LEU A 235 -6.91 0.03 -21.03
CA LEU A 235 -7.85 1.14 -20.93
C LEU A 235 -7.21 2.43 -21.47
N LYS A 236 -8.00 3.27 -22.16
CA LYS A 236 -7.60 4.58 -22.70
C LYS A 236 -7.55 5.61 -21.57
N ASN A 237 -6.70 6.64 -21.69
CA ASN A 237 -6.62 7.71 -20.69
C ASN A 237 -7.96 8.42 -20.40
N ALA A 238 -8.89 8.47 -21.38
CA ALA A 238 -10.24 8.99 -21.18
C ALA A 238 -11.11 8.05 -20.33
N GLU A 239 -11.07 6.75 -20.59
CA GLU A 239 -11.77 5.71 -19.81
C GLU A 239 -11.25 5.69 -18.36
N ILE A 240 -9.92 5.79 -18.20
CA ILE A 240 -9.24 5.94 -16.89
C ILE A 240 -9.71 7.20 -16.15
N THR A 241 -9.85 8.33 -16.85
CA THR A 241 -10.34 9.58 -16.24
C THR A 241 -11.78 9.43 -15.77
N ALA A 242 -12.65 8.83 -16.59
CA ALA A 242 -14.07 8.69 -16.30
C ALA A 242 -14.35 7.72 -15.14
N ILE A 243 -13.67 6.57 -15.07
CA ILE A 243 -13.81 5.64 -13.92
C ILE A 243 -13.30 6.27 -12.62
N CYS A 244 -12.20 7.04 -12.67
CA CYS A 244 -11.73 7.79 -11.51
C CYS A 244 -12.75 8.84 -11.04
N GLN A 245 -13.39 9.56 -11.96
CA GLN A 245 -14.45 10.52 -11.62
C GLN A 245 -15.66 9.83 -10.97
N ALA A 246 -16.18 8.75 -11.56
CA ALA A 246 -17.31 8.00 -11.01
C ALA A 246 -16.97 7.36 -9.64
N ALA A 247 -15.78 6.77 -9.49
CA ALA A 247 -15.36 6.20 -8.21
C ALA A 247 -15.22 7.26 -7.12
N ARG A 248 -14.70 8.45 -7.47
CA ARG A 248 -14.63 9.61 -6.56
C ARG A 248 -16.01 10.07 -6.09
N GLU A 249 -17.01 10.07 -6.97
CA GLU A 249 -18.40 10.38 -6.60
C GLU A 249 -18.96 9.35 -5.60
N VAL A 250 -18.74 8.05 -5.84
CA VAL A 250 -19.14 6.97 -4.91
C VAL A 250 -18.42 7.07 -3.56
N PHE A 251 -17.11 7.38 -3.54
CA PHE A 251 -16.40 7.53 -2.27
C PHE A 251 -16.88 8.73 -1.47
N LEU A 252 -17.20 9.86 -2.13
CA LEU A 252 -17.68 11.07 -1.45
C LEU A 252 -19.16 10.98 -1.02
N SER A 253 -19.98 10.08 -1.61
CA SER A 253 -21.34 9.82 -1.13
C SER A 253 -21.39 8.86 0.06
N GLN A 254 -20.37 8.02 0.25
CA GLN A 254 -20.27 7.09 1.39
C GLN A 254 -19.49 7.71 2.59
N PRO A 255 -19.76 7.27 3.84
CA PRO A 255 -19.11 7.81 5.05
C PRO A 255 -17.59 7.65 5.11
N THR A 256 -16.90 8.48 5.89
CA THR A 256 -15.43 8.39 6.09
C THR A 256 -15.02 7.23 7.01
N LEU A 257 -15.93 6.81 7.89
CA LEU A 257 -15.89 5.57 8.67
C LEU A 257 -17.04 4.69 8.17
N VAL A 258 -16.74 3.59 7.48
CA VAL A 258 -17.75 2.77 6.80
C VAL A 258 -18.28 1.67 7.73
N GLU A 259 -19.60 1.56 7.89
CA GLU A 259 -20.22 0.54 8.75
C GLU A 259 -20.76 -0.61 7.88
N LEU A 260 -20.32 -1.85 8.15
CA LEU A 260 -20.50 -3.01 7.27
C LEU A 260 -21.16 -4.20 7.98
N SER A 261 -22.07 -4.87 7.28
CA SER A 261 -22.64 -6.15 7.71
C SER A 261 -21.85 -7.34 7.15
N PRO A 262 -21.74 -8.45 7.90
CA PRO A 262 -21.20 -9.70 7.38
C PRO A 262 -22.19 -10.39 6.41
N PRO A 263 -21.75 -11.37 5.60
CA PRO A 263 -20.37 -11.84 5.47
C PRO A 263 -19.51 -10.87 4.66
N VAL A 264 -18.22 -10.79 4.96
CA VAL A 264 -17.24 -9.98 4.23
C VAL A 264 -15.87 -10.63 4.22
N LYS A 265 -15.12 -10.45 3.12
CA LYS A 265 -13.73 -10.86 2.99
C LYS A 265 -12.82 -9.64 3.09
N ILE A 266 -11.92 -9.66 4.07
CA ILE A 266 -11.01 -8.56 4.38
C ILE A 266 -9.63 -8.86 3.79
N VAL A 267 -9.10 -7.88 3.04
CA VAL A 267 -7.88 -8.00 2.23
C VAL A 267 -6.90 -6.89 2.61
N GLY A 268 -5.65 -7.25 2.87
CA GLY A 268 -4.57 -6.31 3.14
C GLY A 268 -3.90 -5.80 1.87
N ASP A 269 -2.64 -5.38 2.00
CA ASP A 269 -1.80 -4.78 0.96
C ASP A 269 -1.76 -5.63 -0.33
N VAL A 270 -1.81 -4.97 -1.49
CA VAL A 270 -1.77 -5.61 -2.83
C VAL A 270 -0.60 -5.11 -3.69
N HIS A 271 -0.14 -3.87 -3.47
CA HIS A 271 1.07 -3.27 -4.06
C HIS A 271 1.30 -3.63 -5.54
N GLY A 272 0.32 -3.39 -6.41
CA GLY A 272 0.45 -3.63 -7.84
C GLY A 272 0.74 -5.08 -8.27
N GLN A 273 0.57 -6.08 -7.40
CA GLN A 273 0.67 -7.51 -7.73
C GLN A 273 -0.59 -8.03 -8.42
N TYR A 274 -0.93 -7.43 -9.56
CA TYR A 274 -2.19 -7.66 -10.27
C TYR A 274 -2.52 -9.13 -10.56
N SER A 275 -1.50 -9.93 -10.91
CA SER A 275 -1.66 -11.37 -11.16
C SER A 275 -2.08 -12.15 -9.91
N ASP A 276 -1.69 -11.70 -8.72
CA ASP A 276 -2.07 -12.30 -7.45
C ASP A 276 -3.44 -11.79 -6.97
N LEU A 277 -3.82 -10.55 -7.30
CA LEU A 277 -5.20 -10.07 -7.14
C LEU A 277 -6.20 -10.90 -7.97
N ILE A 278 -5.85 -11.31 -9.20
CA ILE A 278 -6.68 -12.24 -9.99
C ILE A 278 -6.78 -13.61 -9.29
N ARG A 279 -5.66 -14.17 -8.80
CA ARG A 279 -5.67 -15.42 -8.00
C ARG A 279 -6.53 -15.30 -6.74
N LEU A 280 -6.54 -14.14 -6.09
CA LEU A 280 -7.34 -13.85 -4.91
C LEU A 280 -8.83 -13.93 -5.24
N PHE A 281 -9.29 -13.26 -6.30
CA PHE A 281 -10.68 -13.37 -6.74
C PHE A 281 -11.05 -14.76 -7.31
N GLU A 282 -10.09 -15.53 -7.86
CA GLU A 282 -10.30 -16.93 -8.24
C GLU A 282 -10.50 -17.87 -7.04
N MET A 283 -9.80 -17.61 -5.93
CA MET A 283 -9.87 -18.39 -4.69
C MET A 283 -11.12 -18.01 -3.87
N CYS A 284 -11.26 -16.72 -3.60
CA CYS A 284 -12.27 -16.15 -2.72
C CYS A 284 -13.63 -15.88 -3.41
N GLY A 285 -13.67 -15.89 -4.75
CA GLY A 285 -14.86 -15.63 -5.56
C GLY A 285 -14.97 -14.16 -6.01
N PHE A 286 -15.19 -13.95 -7.31
CA PHE A 286 -15.31 -12.62 -7.92
C PHE A 286 -16.56 -11.85 -7.44
N PRO A 287 -16.47 -10.51 -7.27
CA PRO A 287 -17.64 -9.68 -6.97
C PRO A 287 -18.76 -9.83 -8.02
N PRO A 288 -20.04 -9.93 -7.60
CA PRO A 288 -20.57 -9.69 -6.26
C PRO A 288 -20.79 -11.00 -5.46
N ASN A 289 -20.21 -12.14 -5.88
CA ASN A 289 -20.43 -13.43 -5.22
C ASN A 289 -19.81 -13.51 -3.81
N ALA A 290 -18.90 -12.59 -3.50
CA ALA A 290 -18.41 -12.30 -2.16
C ALA A 290 -18.34 -10.77 -1.98
N ASN A 291 -18.65 -10.30 -0.78
CA ASN A 291 -18.42 -8.91 -0.37
C ASN A 291 -16.95 -8.73 0.02
N TYR A 292 -16.37 -7.57 -0.29
CA TYR A 292 -14.96 -7.28 0.01
C TYR A 292 -14.76 -5.96 0.74
N LEU A 293 -13.81 -5.98 1.68
CA LEU A 293 -13.19 -4.80 2.27
C LEU A 293 -11.67 -4.90 2.06
N PHE A 294 -11.09 -3.99 1.29
CA PHE A 294 -9.63 -3.86 1.24
C PHE A 294 -9.18 -2.76 2.21
N LEU A 295 -8.04 -2.99 2.87
CA LEU A 295 -7.51 -2.12 3.92
C LEU A 295 -6.62 -0.99 3.39
N GLY A 296 -5.94 -1.17 2.26
CA GLY A 296 -5.11 -0.13 1.64
C GLY A 296 -4.04 -0.69 0.69
N ASP A 297 -3.11 0.20 0.31
CA ASP A 297 -1.85 -0.09 -0.39
C ASP A 297 -2.04 -0.92 -1.66
N TYR A 298 -2.77 -0.34 -2.60
CA TYR A 298 -3.10 -0.91 -3.91
C TYR A 298 -1.98 -0.76 -4.93
N VAL A 299 -1.14 0.26 -4.76
CA VAL A 299 -0.16 0.74 -5.75
C VAL A 299 1.28 0.71 -5.21
N ASP A 300 2.22 1.16 -6.05
CA ASP A 300 3.67 1.13 -5.83
C ASP A 300 4.27 -0.29 -5.73
N ARG A 301 5.61 -0.36 -5.81
CA ARG A 301 6.48 -1.55 -5.64
C ARG A 301 6.29 -2.67 -6.69
N GLY A 302 5.07 -3.12 -6.91
CA GLY A 302 4.72 -4.12 -7.92
C GLY A 302 4.76 -3.61 -9.37
N LYS A 303 4.36 -4.50 -10.28
CA LYS A 303 4.63 -4.37 -11.72
C LYS A 303 3.46 -3.83 -12.55
N GLN A 304 2.26 -3.82 -11.98
CA GLN A 304 0.99 -3.49 -12.64
C GLN A 304 0.05 -2.75 -11.68
N SER A 305 0.52 -1.63 -11.11
CA SER A 305 -0.27 -0.82 -10.18
C SER A 305 -1.52 -0.26 -10.88
N LEU A 306 -1.39 0.13 -12.16
CA LEU A 306 -2.52 0.67 -12.93
C LEU A 306 -3.65 -0.33 -13.11
N GLU A 307 -3.38 -1.55 -13.58
CA GLU A 307 -4.42 -2.58 -13.72
C GLU A 307 -5.02 -2.98 -12.37
N THR A 308 -4.22 -2.99 -11.31
CA THR A 308 -4.66 -3.27 -9.93
C THR A 308 -5.69 -2.25 -9.47
N ILE A 309 -5.33 -0.96 -9.42
CA ILE A 309 -6.28 0.07 -8.97
C ILE A 309 -7.47 0.22 -9.92
N LEU A 310 -7.27 0.10 -11.24
CA LEU A 310 -8.38 0.23 -12.20
C LEU A 310 -9.42 -0.89 -12.05
N LEU A 311 -9.03 -2.13 -11.76
CA LEU A 311 -9.99 -3.22 -11.50
C LEU A 311 -10.76 -2.97 -10.19
N LEU A 312 -10.06 -2.53 -9.14
CA LEU A 312 -10.67 -2.21 -7.84
C LEU A 312 -11.67 -1.05 -7.95
N LEU A 313 -11.32 0.03 -8.67
CA LEU A 313 -12.25 1.15 -8.93
C LEU A 313 -13.44 0.73 -9.82
N CYS A 314 -13.23 -0.13 -10.82
CA CYS A 314 -14.33 -0.67 -11.62
C CYS A 314 -15.32 -1.49 -10.77
N TYR A 315 -14.82 -2.35 -9.88
CA TYR A 315 -15.69 -3.08 -8.95
C TYR A 315 -16.35 -2.15 -7.92
N LYS A 316 -15.68 -1.08 -7.47
CA LYS A 316 -16.31 -0.10 -6.57
C LYS A 316 -17.47 0.66 -7.23
N VAL A 317 -17.32 1.06 -8.49
CA VAL A 317 -18.40 1.74 -9.24
C VAL A 317 -19.52 0.78 -9.61
N LYS A 318 -19.22 -0.48 -9.93
CA LYS A 318 -20.23 -1.48 -10.30
C LYS A 318 -21.00 -2.05 -9.10
N TYR A 319 -20.34 -2.21 -7.95
CA TYR A 319 -20.90 -2.85 -6.75
C TYR A 319 -20.67 -1.99 -5.49
N PRO A 320 -21.17 -0.74 -5.44
CA PRO A 320 -20.81 0.23 -4.41
C PRO A 320 -21.13 -0.21 -2.98
N GLU A 321 -22.15 -1.05 -2.79
CA GLU A 321 -22.61 -1.55 -1.49
C GLU A 321 -22.11 -2.97 -1.15
N ASN A 322 -21.28 -3.59 -2.00
CA ASN A 322 -20.68 -4.92 -1.77
C ASN A 322 -19.14 -4.89 -1.81
N PHE A 323 -18.55 -3.81 -2.33
CA PHE A 323 -17.12 -3.68 -2.56
C PHE A 323 -16.61 -2.40 -1.92
N PHE A 324 -15.65 -2.52 -0.99
CA PHE A 324 -15.17 -1.41 -0.17
C PHE A 324 -13.65 -1.36 -0.18
N LEU A 325 -13.12 -0.14 -0.24
CA LEU A 325 -11.70 0.17 -0.38
C LEU A 325 -11.40 1.28 0.62
N LEU A 326 -10.60 0.98 1.65
CA LEU A 326 -10.06 1.99 2.55
C LEU A 326 -8.82 2.66 1.93
N ARG A 327 -8.30 3.69 2.60
CA ARG A 327 -7.05 4.35 2.25
C ARG A 327 -5.88 3.66 2.96
N GLY A 328 -4.84 3.27 2.22
CA GLY A 328 -3.52 2.97 2.78
C GLY A 328 -2.59 4.17 2.77
N ASN A 329 -1.40 4.04 3.37
CA ASN A 329 -0.41 5.11 3.37
C ASN A 329 0.24 5.33 1.99
N HIS A 330 0.25 4.31 1.13
CA HIS A 330 0.67 4.46 -0.25
C HIS A 330 -0.34 5.24 -1.11
N GLU A 331 -1.62 5.37 -0.71
CA GLU A 331 -2.61 6.20 -1.41
C GLU A 331 -2.47 7.70 -1.07
N CYS A 332 -1.29 8.29 -1.28
CA CYS A 332 -1.05 9.74 -1.16
C CYS A 332 -0.05 10.27 -2.20
N ALA A 333 0.04 11.59 -2.33
CA ALA A 333 0.92 12.23 -3.31
C ALA A 333 2.41 11.97 -3.04
N ASN A 334 2.82 12.02 -1.77
CA ASN A 334 4.22 11.92 -1.37
C ASN A 334 4.82 10.52 -1.59
N VAL A 335 4.08 9.46 -1.23
CA VAL A 335 4.58 8.08 -1.33
C VAL A 335 4.56 7.58 -2.78
N THR A 336 3.46 7.74 -3.51
CA THR A 336 3.37 7.34 -4.94
C THR A 336 4.39 8.05 -5.85
N ARG A 337 4.87 9.22 -5.43
CA ARG A 337 5.90 9.98 -6.14
C ARG A 337 7.28 9.31 -6.11
N VAL A 338 7.52 8.42 -5.15
CA VAL A 338 8.80 7.74 -4.88
C VAL A 338 8.76 6.25 -5.23
N TYR A 339 7.74 5.51 -4.79
CA TYR A 339 7.77 4.03 -4.79
C TYR A 339 7.22 3.36 -6.06
N GLY A 340 6.92 4.15 -7.10
CA GLY A 340 6.85 3.67 -8.50
C GLY A 340 5.59 4.06 -9.28
N PHE A 341 4.46 4.33 -8.62
CA PHE A 341 3.18 4.58 -9.29
C PHE A 341 3.17 5.85 -10.13
N TYR A 342 3.83 6.92 -9.67
CA TYR A 342 4.07 8.12 -10.47
C TYR A 342 4.80 7.82 -11.79
N ASP A 343 5.90 7.07 -11.74
CA ASP A 343 6.68 6.74 -12.92
C ASP A 343 6.00 5.66 -13.79
N GLU A 344 5.19 4.78 -13.22
CA GLU A 344 4.28 3.91 -13.98
C GLU A 344 3.26 4.73 -14.77
N CYS A 345 2.54 5.64 -14.11
CA CYS A 345 1.58 6.56 -14.74
C CYS A 345 2.25 7.40 -15.84
N LYS A 346 3.40 8.01 -15.55
CA LYS A 346 4.17 8.83 -16.49
C LYS A 346 4.69 8.04 -17.70
N ARG A 347 5.02 6.76 -17.53
CA ARG A 347 5.55 5.86 -18.58
C ARG A 347 4.47 5.20 -19.45
N ARG A 348 3.31 4.86 -18.86
CA ARG A 348 2.24 4.08 -19.51
C ARG A 348 1.03 4.94 -19.95
N CYS A 349 0.81 6.06 -19.27
CA CYS A 349 -0.29 6.99 -19.48
C CYS A 349 0.23 8.43 -19.66
N ASN A 350 0.22 9.25 -18.60
CA ASN A 350 0.86 10.57 -18.47
C ASN A 350 0.75 11.09 -17.02
N ILE A 351 1.36 12.24 -16.73
CA ILE A 351 1.36 12.85 -15.38
C ILE A 351 -0.03 13.38 -14.97
N LYS A 352 -0.92 13.77 -15.91
CA LYS A 352 -2.30 14.18 -15.56
C LYS A 352 -3.09 12.99 -14.99
N VAL A 353 -2.92 11.80 -15.56
CA VAL A 353 -3.55 10.56 -15.05
C VAL A 353 -3.09 10.26 -13.61
N TRP A 354 -1.81 10.43 -13.27
CA TRP A 354 -1.37 10.31 -11.87
C TRP A 354 -2.09 11.30 -10.95
N LYS A 355 -2.18 12.58 -11.32
CA LYS A 355 -2.93 13.58 -10.54
C LYS A 355 -4.39 13.17 -10.34
N THR A 356 -5.05 12.68 -11.39
CA THR A 356 -6.43 12.17 -11.31
C THR A 356 -6.57 10.95 -10.38
N PHE A 357 -5.54 10.12 -10.21
CA PHE A 357 -5.54 9.09 -9.15
C PHE A 357 -5.37 9.70 -7.76
N ILE A 358 -4.51 10.72 -7.56
CA ILE A 358 -4.41 11.44 -6.29
C ILE A 358 -5.76 12.10 -5.91
N ASP A 359 -6.48 12.66 -6.88
CA ASP A 359 -7.82 13.24 -6.68
C ASP A 359 -8.85 12.19 -6.19
N VAL A 360 -8.67 10.90 -6.53
CA VAL A 360 -9.47 9.77 -6.03
C VAL A 360 -8.98 9.31 -4.66
N PHE A 361 -7.67 9.12 -4.50
CA PHE A 361 -7.06 8.66 -3.25
C PHE A 361 -7.35 9.59 -2.08
N ASN A 362 -7.34 10.90 -2.33
CA ASN A 362 -7.73 11.92 -1.36
C ASN A 362 -9.19 11.83 -0.91
N CYS A 363 -10.04 11.08 -1.64
CA CYS A 363 -11.45 10.85 -1.32
C CYS A 363 -11.74 9.48 -0.67
N LEU A 364 -10.76 8.57 -0.54
CA LEU A 364 -10.97 7.25 0.07
C LEU A 364 -11.44 7.36 1.55
N PRO A 365 -12.33 6.48 2.03
CA PRO A 365 -12.64 6.35 3.45
C PRO A 365 -11.42 5.80 4.22
N ILE A 366 -11.35 6.10 5.52
CA ILE A 366 -10.12 5.89 6.32
C ILE A 366 -10.18 4.63 7.17
N ALA A 367 -11.36 4.28 7.67
CA ALA A 367 -11.58 3.09 8.47
C ALA A 367 -12.97 2.48 8.19
N ALA A 368 -13.18 1.25 8.64
CA ALA A 368 -14.48 0.60 8.65
C ALA A 368 -14.75 -0.09 9.99
N VAL A 369 -16.01 -0.41 10.25
CA VAL A 369 -16.44 -1.27 11.36
C VAL A 369 -17.31 -2.39 10.81
N VAL A 370 -16.87 -3.65 10.96
CA VAL A 370 -17.67 -4.82 10.56
C VAL A 370 -18.47 -5.31 11.76
N ALA A 371 -19.78 -5.51 11.57
CA ALA A 371 -20.73 -6.02 12.55
C ALA A 371 -20.76 -5.27 13.90
N SER A 372 -20.37 -4.00 13.92
CA SER A 372 -20.13 -3.22 15.14
C SER A 372 -19.07 -3.82 16.10
N LYS A 373 -18.27 -4.80 15.66
CA LYS A 373 -17.35 -5.58 16.53
C LYS A 373 -15.91 -5.67 16.05
N ILE A 374 -15.64 -5.52 14.75
CA ILE A 374 -14.27 -5.52 14.20
C ILE A 374 -13.95 -4.12 13.68
N PHE A 375 -12.96 -3.45 14.28
CA PHE A 375 -12.44 -2.17 13.77
C PHE A 375 -11.39 -2.42 12.70
N CYS A 376 -11.58 -1.87 11.51
CA CYS A 376 -10.75 -2.11 10.33
C CYS A 376 -10.08 -0.82 9.86
N VAL A 377 -8.75 -0.84 9.68
CA VAL A 377 -7.94 0.32 9.30
C VAL A 377 -6.67 -0.15 8.57
N HIS A 378 -5.91 0.72 7.89
CA HIS A 378 -4.63 0.31 7.29
C HIS A 378 -3.50 0.17 8.31
N GLY A 379 -3.13 1.30 8.92
CA GLY A 379 -2.09 1.40 9.93
C GLY A 379 -2.58 0.90 11.28
N GLY A 380 -3.20 1.75 12.09
CA GLY A 380 -3.55 1.32 13.44
C GLY A 380 -4.31 2.37 14.25
N LEU A 381 -3.90 2.53 15.50
CA LEU A 381 -4.54 3.42 16.47
C LEU A 381 -3.83 4.78 16.51
N SER A 382 -4.53 5.81 16.99
CA SER A 382 -3.94 7.15 17.21
C SER A 382 -4.05 7.55 18.69
N PRO A 383 -3.05 8.21 19.28
CA PRO A 383 -3.20 8.86 20.58
C PRO A 383 -4.21 10.02 20.52
N SER A 384 -4.53 10.50 19.31
CA SER A 384 -5.56 11.54 19.07
C SER A 384 -6.99 11.00 18.96
N LEU A 385 -7.20 9.67 18.90
CA LEU A 385 -8.52 9.07 18.64
C LEU A 385 -9.39 9.01 19.91
N SER A 386 -10.17 10.07 20.13
CA SER A 386 -10.99 10.25 21.34
C SER A 386 -12.44 9.76 21.18
N SER A 387 -12.97 9.79 19.95
CA SER A 387 -14.25 9.21 19.53
C SER A 387 -14.17 8.70 18.10
N MET A 388 -14.98 7.68 17.76
CA MET A 388 -15.22 7.28 16.36
C MET A 388 -15.70 8.46 15.48
N ASP A 389 -16.34 9.47 16.08
CA ASP A 389 -16.75 10.67 15.36
C ASP A 389 -15.57 11.54 14.90
N ASP A 390 -14.38 11.40 15.49
CA ASP A 390 -13.17 12.08 15.00
C ASP A 390 -12.83 11.59 13.59
N ILE A 391 -12.97 10.28 13.34
CA ILE A 391 -12.81 9.67 12.01
C ILE A 391 -13.96 10.09 11.08
N ARG A 392 -15.21 10.08 11.56
CA ARG A 392 -16.38 10.54 10.76
C ARG A 392 -16.24 12.00 10.33
N ARG A 393 -15.59 12.84 11.14
CA ARG A 393 -15.32 14.27 10.88
C ARG A 393 -14.12 14.55 9.96
N ILE A 394 -13.33 13.55 9.55
CA ILE A 394 -12.24 13.77 8.58
C ILE A 394 -12.86 14.19 7.23
N SER A 395 -12.67 15.47 6.90
CA SER A 395 -13.10 16.08 5.63
C SER A 395 -12.41 15.42 4.43
N ARG A 396 -13.17 15.16 3.37
CA ARG A 396 -12.66 14.62 2.10
C ARG A 396 -13.13 15.51 0.93
N PRO A 397 -12.30 15.78 -0.09
CA PRO A 397 -10.92 15.33 -0.26
C PRO A 397 -9.93 15.95 0.74
N THR A 398 -8.95 15.15 1.17
CA THR A 398 -7.76 15.60 1.93
C THR A 398 -6.52 14.82 1.48
N ASP A 399 -5.33 15.41 1.54
CA ASP A 399 -4.09 14.63 1.51
C ASP A 399 -3.81 14.01 2.89
N VAL A 400 -2.79 13.15 3.00
CA VAL A 400 -2.32 12.62 4.29
C VAL A 400 -1.37 13.64 4.93
N PRO A 401 -1.63 14.12 6.16
CA PRO A 401 -0.72 15.03 6.86
C PRO A 401 0.52 14.28 7.39
N ASP A 402 1.57 15.04 7.72
CA ASP A 402 2.81 14.47 8.29
C ASP A 402 2.66 14.02 9.77
N TYR A 403 1.57 14.38 10.44
CA TYR A 403 1.30 14.04 11.86
C TYR A 403 -0.20 14.05 12.20
N GLY A 404 -0.56 13.48 13.36
CA GLY A 404 -1.91 13.48 13.93
C GLY A 404 -2.84 12.42 13.35
N LEU A 405 -4.12 12.44 13.75
CA LEU A 405 -5.08 11.34 13.56
C LEU A 405 -5.04 10.63 12.19
N LEU A 406 -5.07 11.37 11.07
CA LEU A 406 -5.05 10.77 9.73
C LEU A 406 -3.67 10.22 9.33
N ASN A 407 -2.58 10.75 9.87
CA ASN A 407 -1.26 10.12 9.75
C ASN A 407 -1.24 8.80 10.52
N ASP A 408 -1.66 8.83 11.78
CA ASP A 408 -1.58 7.69 12.71
C ASP A 408 -2.43 6.50 12.28
N LEU A 409 -3.67 6.74 11.81
CA LEU A 409 -4.53 5.68 11.27
C LEU A 409 -3.90 4.97 10.06
N LEU A 410 -2.93 5.58 9.38
CA LEU A 410 -2.29 5.03 8.17
C LEU A 410 -0.85 4.51 8.40
N TRP A 411 -0.15 4.97 9.44
CA TRP A 411 1.28 4.71 9.67
C TRP A 411 1.65 4.08 11.03
N SER A 412 0.73 4.01 12.00
CA SER A 412 1.03 3.42 13.31
C SER A 412 1.09 1.89 13.27
N ASP A 413 1.96 1.30 14.08
CA ASP A 413 2.16 -0.15 14.20
C ASP A 413 1.95 -0.67 15.64
N PRO A 414 1.43 -1.91 15.82
CA PRO A 414 1.51 -2.58 17.12
C PRO A 414 2.97 -2.90 17.49
N SER A 415 3.31 -2.80 18.77
CA SER A 415 4.62 -3.18 19.30
C SER A 415 4.50 -4.04 20.57
N ASP A 416 5.42 -5.00 20.69
CA ASP A 416 5.59 -5.86 21.87
C ASP A 416 6.49 -5.23 22.95
N THR A 417 7.28 -4.19 22.61
CA THR A 417 8.14 -3.46 23.55
C THR A 417 7.44 -2.26 24.17
N ALA A 418 6.57 -1.58 23.39
CA ALA A 418 5.89 -0.37 23.82
C ALA A 418 4.93 -0.63 24.99
N LEU A 419 5.05 0.15 26.06
CA LEU A 419 4.16 0.08 27.21
C LEU A 419 2.79 0.70 26.89
N ASP A 420 2.81 1.88 26.25
CA ASP A 420 1.65 2.60 25.72
C ASP A 420 1.93 3.15 24.30
N TRP A 421 2.71 4.23 24.16
CA TRP A 421 3.02 4.86 22.88
C TRP A 421 4.52 5.21 22.78
N GLU A 422 5.16 4.83 21.69
CA GLU A 422 6.57 5.12 21.39
C GLU A 422 6.69 5.68 19.97
N ASP A 423 7.71 6.50 19.67
CA ASP A 423 7.95 6.97 18.29
C ASP A 423 8.28 5.78 17.37
N ASN A 424 7.64 5.69 16.19
CA ASN A 424 7.86 4.55 15.29
C ASN A 424 9.24 4.62 14.62
N GLU A 425 10.02 3.53 14.65
CA GLU A 425 11.33 3.42 13.99
C GLU A 425 11.27 3.66 12.47
N ARG A 426 10.09 3.59 11.84
CA ARG A 426 9.86 4.04 10.45
C ARG A 426 10.08 5.55 10.24
N GLY A 427 10.14 6.34 11.31
CA GLY A 427 10.28 7.81 11.27
C GLY A 427 8.97 8.56 10.99
N VAL A 428 7.80 7.92 11.20
CA VAL A 428 6.47 8.51 11.00
C VAL A 428 5.45 7.82 11.90
N SER A 429 4.60 8.62 12.58
CA SER A 429 3.68 8.17 13.63
C SER A 429 4.35 7.34 14.74
N TYR A 430 3.57 6.50 15.41
CA TYR A 430 3.86 5.85 16.68
C TYR A 430 3.72 4.32 16.61
N CYS A 431 4.52 3.64 17.42
CA CYS A 431 4.26 2.27 17.86
C CYS A 431 3.28 2.29 19.05
N PHE A 432 2.37 1.31 19.13
CA PHE A 432 1.41 1.19 20.24
C PHE A 432 1.41 -0.17 20.93
N GLY A 433 1.37 -0.13 22.27
CA GLY A 433 1.45 -1.30 23.14
C GLY A 433 0.15 -2.06 23.34
N LYS A 434 0.26 -3.27 23.91
CA LYS A 434 -0.89 -4.14 24.29
C LYS A 434 -1.92 -3.43 25.18
N THR A 435 -1.45 -2.54 26.07
CA THR A 435 -2.29 -1.68 26.93
C THR A 435 -3.25 -0.79 26.12
N VAL A 436 -2.79 -0.23 25.00
CA VAL A 436 -3.59 0.62 24.12
C VAL A 436 -4.64 -0.20 23.39
N ILE A 437 -4.27 -1.38 22.87
CA ILE A 437 -5.19 -2.31 22.19
C ILE A 437 -6.35 -2.69 23.13
N GLY A 438 -6.04 -3.17 24.33
CA GLY A 438 -7.06 -3.55 25.32
C GLY A 438 -7.95 -2.37 25.75
N THR A 439 -7.36 -1.19 25.95
CA THR A 439 -8.10 0.03 26.32
C THR A 439 -9.01 0.52 25.20
N PHE A 440 -8.57 0.43 23.95
CA PHE A 440 -9.35 0.81 22.76
C PHE A 440 -10.58 -0.10 22.59
N LEU A 441 -10.36 -1.42 22.59
CA LEU A 441 -11.42 -2.42 22.43
C LEU A 441 -12.48 -2.28 23.53
N ALA A 442 -12.05 -2.20 24.79
CA ALA A 442 -12.95 -2.04 25.94
C ALA A 442 -13.70 -0.68 25.96
N ARG A 443 -13.14 0.37 25.37
CA ARG A 443 -13.80 1.70 25.27
C ARG A 443 -14.94 1.71 24.26
N TYR A 444 -14.80 0.98 23.15
CA TYR A 444 -15.72 1.04 22.01
C TYR A 444 -16.58 -0.23 21.83
N ASP A 445 -16.52 -1.17 22.78
CA ASP A 445 -17.16 -2.50 22.71
C ASP A 445 -16.80 -3.28 21.42
N PHE A 446 -15.53 -3.22 21.02
CA PHE A 446 -15.00 -4.02 19.91
C PHE A 446 -14.33 -5.28 20.42
N ASP A 447 -14.35 -6.34 19.61
CA ASP A 447 -13.77 -7.64 19.91
C ASP A 447 -12.41 -7.85 19.19
N LEU A 448 -12.16 -7.12 18.09
CA LEU A 448 -10.98 -7.29 17.24
C LEU A 448 -10.57 -5.99 16.53
N ILE A 449 -9.27 -5.70 16.45
CA ILE A 449 -8.68 -4.77 15.48
C ILE A 449 -8.17 -5.57 14.27
N CYS A 450 -8.47 -5.13 13.06
CA CYS A 450 -8.02 -5.73 11.81
C CYS A 450 -7.25 -4.70 10.98
N ARG A 451 -5.96 -4.95 10.71
CA ARG A 451 -5.05 -3.99 10.05
C ARG A 451 -4.15 -4.63 9.00
N ALA A 452 -3.38 -3.83 8.27
CA ALA A 452 -2.52 -4.30 7.18
C ALA A 452 -1.07 -3.76 7.32
N HIS A 453 -0.48 -3.09 6.34
CA HIS A 453 0.74 -2.25 6.41
C HIS A 453 2.08 -2.96 6.77
N MET A 454 2.05 -4.17 7.31
CA MET A 454 3.22 -4.99 7.62
C MET A 454 3.17 -6.34 6.92
N VAL A 455 4.26 -6.69 6.23
CA VAL A 455 4.49 -8.04 5.70
C VAL A 455 4.71 -9.01 6.86
N VAL A 456 4.00 -10.13 6.83
CA VAL A 456 4.02 -11.19 7.84
C VAL A 456 4.07 -12.56 7.15
N GLU A 457 4.76 -13.55 7.73
CA GLU A 457 5.20 -14.77 7.02
C GLU A 457 4.03 -15.57 6.40
N ASP A 458 3.00 -15.89 7.20
CA ASP A 458 1.80 -16.62 6.76
C ASP A 458 0.76 -15.71 6.06
N GLY A 459 1.07 -14.43 5.81
CA GLY A 459 0.14 -13.45 5.26
C GLY A 459 -0.92 -12.94 6.26
N TYR A 460 -1.00 -13.52 7.45
CA TYR A 460 -1.73 -12.97 8.59
C TYR A 460 -0.97 -13.24 9.90
N GLU A 461 -1.16 -12.40 10.90
CA GLU A 461 -0.55 -12.57 12.23
C GLU A 461 -1.46 -12.03 13.33
N PHE A 462 -1.63 -12.79 14.43
CA PHE A 462 -2.43 -12.38 15.58
C PHE A 462 -1.55 -11.81 16.71
N TRP A 463 -1.97 -10.66 17.21
CA TRP A 463 -1.31 -9.90 18.29
C TRP A 463 -2.21 -9.84 19.53
N CYS A 464 -1.61 -9.62 20.70
CA CYS A 464 -2.29 -9.36 21.97
C CYS A 464 -3.45 -10.35 22.27
N ASP A 465 -3.13 -11.63 22.45
CA ASP A 465 -4.12 -12.71 22.70
C ASP A 465 -5.25 -12.78 21.64
N ARG A 466 -4.90 -12.45 20.39
CA ARG A 466 -5.76 -12.38 19.20
C ARG A 466 -6.72 -11.19 19.15
N ALA A 467 -6.53 -10.19 20.01
CA ALA A 467 -7.29 -8.95 20.03
C ALA A 467 -6.95 -7.99 18.86
N LEU A 468 -5.83 -8.19 18.18
CA LEU A 468 -5.49 -7.54 16.91
C LEU A 468 -5.03 -8.60 15.89
N VAL A 469 -5.34 -8.39 14.60
CA VAL A 469 -4.82 -9.17 13.48
C VAL A 469 -4.25 -8.25 12.39
N THR A 470 -3.03 -8.58 11.94
CA THR A 470 -2.42 -8.04 10.72
C THR A 470 -2.77 -8.96 9.56
N ILE A 471 -3.16 -8.40 8.42
CA ILE A 471 -3.42 -9.12 7.16
C ILE A 471 -2.59 -8.48 6.05
N PHE A 472 -1.88 -9.30 5.28
CA PHE A 472 -1.07 -8.87 4.15
C PHE A 472 -1.38 -9.78 2.96
N SER A 473 -1.70 -9.21 1.79
CA SER A 473 -2.30 -9.97 0.69
C SER A 473 -1.42 -10.07 -0.57
N ALA A 474 -0.20 -9.51 -0.54
CA ALA A 474 0.80 -9.58 -1.59
C ALA A 474 1.84 -10.68 -1.30
N PRO A 475 1.72 -11.88 -1.91
CA PRO A 475 2.62 -13.01 -1.64
C PRO A 475 3.99 -12.83 -2.33
N ASN A 476 5.06 -13.23 -1.64
CA ASN A 476 6.46 -12.91 -1.97
C ASN A 476 6.67 -11.42 -2.30
N TYR A 477 6.39 -10.59 -1.28
CA TYR A 477 6.51 -9.15 -1.34
C TYR A 477 7.90 -8.72 -1.81
N CYS A 478 7.94 -7.71 -2.68
CA CYS A 478 9.13 -7.24 -3.40
C CYS A 478 9.89 -8.31 -4.23
N GLY A 479 9.56 -9.60 -4.13
CA GLY A 479 10.39 -10.73 -4.56
C GLY A 479 11.52 -11.08 -3.58
N GLU A 480 11.39 -10.67 -2.30
CA GLU A 480 12.46 -10.75 -1.28
C GLU A 480 12.04 -11.48 0.00
N PHE A 481 10.76 -11.46 0.37
CA PHE A 481 10.29 -11.95 1.67
C PHE A 481 9.74 -13.39 1.66
N ASP A 482 9.48 -13.98 0.48
CA ASP A 482 8.88 -15.33 0.30
C ASP A 482 7.57 -15.60 1.09
N ASN A 483 6.94 -14.55 1.65
CA ASN A 483 5.73 -14.62 2.45
C ASN A 483 4.50 -15.12 1.66
N PHE A 484 3.51 -15.62 2.40
CA PHE A 484 2.18 -15.88 1.89
C PHE A 484 1.36 -14.57 1.85
N GLY A 485 0.28 -14.57 1.08
CA GLY A 485 -0.77 -13.56 1.18
C GLY A 485 -2.01 -14.19 1.82
N ALA A 486 -2.71 -13.50 2.71
CA ALA A 486 -3.95 -13.99 3.30
C ALA A 486 -5.17 -13.13 2.95
N VAL A 487 -6.36 -13.71 3.09
CA VAL A 487 -7.66 -13.03 3.13
C VAL A 487 -8.43 -13.54 4.34
N MET A 488 -8.98 -12.64 5.16
CA MET A 488 -9.81 -13.02 6.31
C MET A 488 -11.30 -13.01 5.90
N SER A 489 -11.91 -14.18 5.85
CA SER A 489 -13.36 -14.36 5.72
C SER A 489 -14.03 -14.25 7.09
N VAL A 490 -14.93 -13.27 7.24
CA VAL A 490 -15.80 -13.09 8.41
C VAL A 490 -17.20 -13.63 8.09
N SER A 491 -17.67 -14.64 8.84
CA SER A 491 -19.02 -15.22 8.66
C SER A 491 -20.13 -14.34 9.24
N LEU A 492 -21.40 -14.70 8.98
CA LEU A 492 -22.58 -14.11 9.63
C LEU A 492 -22.52 -14.24 11.17
N ASP A 493 -21.95 -15.34 11.66
CA ASP A 493 -21.74 -15.64 13.08
C ASP A 493 -20.43 -15.03 13.64
N LEU A 494 -19.82 -14.10 12.90
CA LEU A 494 -18.54 -13.44 13.18
C LEU A 494 -17.33 -14.39 13.31
N LEU A 495 -17.42 -15.60 12.77
CA LEU A 495 -16.29 -16.53 12.72
C LEU A 495 -15.27 -16.05 11.69
N CYS A 496 -14.11 -15.58 12.16
CA CYS A 496 -12.96 -15.24 11.33
C CYS A 496 -12.19 -16.49 10.90
N SER A 497 -11.94 -16.61 9.59
CA SER A 497 -11.21 -17.72 8.95
C SER A 497 -10.29 -17.18 7.84
N PHE A 498 -9.21 -17.89 7.52
CA PHE A 498 -8.16 -17.36 6.63
C PHE A 498 -7.95 -18.23 5.38
N GLU A 499 -7.93 -17.60 4.21
CA GLU A 499 -7.64 -18.23 2.91
C GLU A 499 -6.26 -17.75 2.42
N LEU A 500 -5.34 -18.69 2.15
CA LEU A 500 -3.91 -18.38 1.96
C LEU A 500 -3.43 -18.56 0.52
N LEU A 501 -2.97 -17.47 -0.09
CA LEU A 501 -2.24 -17.43 -1.35
C LEU A 501 -0.76 -17.77 -1.12
N LYS A 502 -0.33 -18.94 -1.59
CA LYS A 502 1.10 -19.30 -1.60
C LYS A 502 1.92 -18.36 -2.51
N PRO A 503 3.19 -18.05 -2.16
CA PRO A 503 4.13 -17.42 -3.09
C PRO A 503 4.29 -18.26 -4.36
N LEU A 504 4.35 -17.61 -5.53
CA LEU A 504 4.60 -18.27 -6.81
C LEU A 504 5.64 -17.50 -7.63
N ASP A 505 6.57 -18.23 -8.25
CA ASP A 505 7.51 -17.64 -9.20
C ASP A 505 6.81 -17.13 -10.48
N THR A 506 7.44 -16.22 -11.23
CA THR A 506 6.84 -15.61 -12.43
C THR A 506 6.44 -16.62 -13.53
N ALA A 507 7.04 -17.81 -13.58
CA ALA A 507 6.66 -18.89 -14.50
C ALA A 507 5.58 -19.81 -13.90
N GLN A 508 5.54 -20.03 -12.58
CA GLN A 508 4.41 -20.68 -11.88
C GLN A 508 3.13 -19.84 -12.04
N LEU A 509 3.20 -18.55 -11.73
CA LEU A 509 2.10 -17.58 -11.82
C LEU A 509 1.49 -17.53 -13.23
N LYS A 510 2.33 -17.47 -14.28
CA LYS A 510 1.89 -17.56 -15.69
C LYS A 510 1.25 -18.91 -16.04
N ARG A 511 1.74 -20.03 -15.48
CA ARG A 511 1.17 -21.37 -15.72
C ARG A 511 -0.22 -21.51 -15.10
N GLU A 512 -0.42 -20.97 -13.90
CA GLU A 512 -1.70 -21.06 -13.19
C GLU A 512 -2.77 -20.16 -13.85
N LEU A 513 -2.45 -18.90 -14.17
CA LEU A 513 -3.36 -18.02 -14.93
C LEU A 513 -3.73 -18.62 -16.30
N ALA A 514 -2.76 -19.21 -17.01
CA ALA A 514 -3.02 -19.89 -18.28
C ALA A 514 -3.83 -21.20 -18.13
N LYS A 515 -3.85 -21.80 -16.95
CA LYS A 515 -4.68 -22.97 -16.61
C LYS A 515 -6.11 -22.53 -16.30
N THR A 516 -6.33 -21.49 -15.49
CA THR A 516 -7.68 -20.97 -15.25
C THR A 516 -8.30 -20.36 -16.52
N ARG A 517 -7.55 -19.61 -17.33
CA ARG A 517 -8.04 -19.10 -18.63
C ARG A 517 -8.61 -20.23 -19.51
N ARG A 518 -7.91 -21.38 -19.57
CA ARG A 518 -8.38 -22.56 -20.31
C ARG A 518 -9.65 -23.16 -19.69
N ARG A 519 -9.71 -23.32 -18.36
CA ARG A 519 -10.92 -23.75 -17.64
C ARG A 519 -12.12 -22.86 -18.00
N LEU A 520 -11.99 -21.55 -17.89
CA LEU A 520 -13.03 -20.56 -18.21
C LEU A 520 -13.52 -20.68 -19.65
N SER A 521 -12.60 -20.79 -20.62
CA SER A 521 -12.97 -20.99 -22.03
C SER A 521 -13.73 -22.30 -22.27
N SER A 522 -13.36 -23.39 -21.59
CA SER A 522 -14.04 -24.69 -21.73
C SER A 522 -15.46 -24.68 -21.15
N SER A 523 -15.68 -24.02 -20.01
CA SER A 523 -17.02 -23.83 -19.44
C SER A 523 -17.90 -22.94 -20.32
N ALA A 524 -17.34 -21.89 -20.94
CA ALA A 524 -18.08 -21.04 -21.87
C ALA A 524 -18.54 -21.81 -23.13
N SER A 525 -17.68 -22.65 -23.71
CA SER A 525 -18.07 -23.50 -24.84
C SER A 525 -19.13 -24.55 -24.49
N ALA A 526 -19.12 -25.07 -23.26
CA ALA A 526 -20.13 -26.02 -22.79
C ALA A 526 -21.49 -25.35 -22.55
N ALA A 527 -21.51 -24.15 -21.96
CA ALA A 527 -22.75 -23.39 -21.73
C ALA A 527 -23.37 -22.82 -23.02
N GLY A 528 -22.58 -22.63 -24.08
CA GLY A 528 -23.05 -22.20 -25.40
C GLY A 528 -23.47 -23.33 -26.36
N SER A 529 -23.56 -24.57 -25.88
CA SER A 529 -23.95 -25.75 -26.68
C SER A 529 -25.13 -26.55 -26.10
N THR A 530 -25.92 -25.89 -25.24
CA THR A 530 -27.19 -26.38 -24.66
C THR A 530 -28.29 -25.36 -24.89
#